data_AF-A0A960M8G8-F1
#
_entry.id   AF-A0A960M8G8-F1
#
_cell.length_a   1.000
_cell.length_b   1.000
_cell.length_c   1.000
_cell.angle_alpha   90.00
_cell.angle_beta   90.00
_cell.angle_gamma   90.00
#
_symmetry.space_group_name_H-M   'P 1'
#
loop_
_entity.id
_entity.type
_entity.pdbx_description
1 polymer ?
#
loop_
_entity_poly.entity_id
_entity_poly.type
_entity_poly.pdbx_seq_one_letter_code
_entity_poly.pdbx_strand_id
1 'polypeptide(L)'
;GCHVSSKTSMYGSGGRTSYNKAAQNTTNQELLLNLVRLRYSDTPYFLQVNNVTTQFTYTGKLFPGIKIPGFDNSNPSSLGAELAWSNQPTIQYSPLQGKDFAIQLMHPLDLRVIQGLIYTGWDVDRVFRLLVQSMADISNACGASGPIPEEPPHYKRFLEATSLLRYFQRMGELHIGVRYIPPSGGEDQNNGKKTNTIQISFPSDGENGKRLASILEDVKTAKGKYILNMRQDFNEQAELGIMTRSLLSCMYYLSLGIQVPERDIEAGIVGHTHYTDGRHFDWTEVIGDLLTVHSSMDYPQNAYLAVSYRGYWFYIDDADVNSKRTFVLLQQIFNLQAKQSEKEPPLLSIPLGSGS
;
A
#
# COMPACT_ATOMS: atom_id res chain seq x y z
N GLY A 1 -28.81 -28.44 -24.77
CA GLY A 1 -28.45 -28.00 -23.41
C GLY A 1 -26.99 -27.61 -23.40
N CYS A 2 -26.68 -26.33 -23.22
CA CYS A 2 -25.29 -25.87 -23.09
C CYS A 2 -24.78 -26.20 -21.69
N HIS A 3 -24.09 -27.34 -21.56
CA HIS A 3 -23.20 -27.56 -20.42
C HIS A 3 -21.92 -26.76 -20.65
N VAL A 4 -21.91 -25.50 -20.22
CA VAL A 4 -20.64 -24.83 -19.93
C VAL A 4 -20.13 -25.47 -18.64
N SER A 5 -19.06 -26.27 -18.72
CA SER A 5 -18.42 -26.86 -17.54
C SER A 5 -17.96 -25.73 -16.62
N SER A 6 -18.73 -25.48 -15.55
CA SER A 6 -18.56 -24.37 -14.61
C SER A 6 -17.21 -24.37 -13.89
N LYS A 7 -16.52 -25.52 -13.84
CA LYS A 7 -15.19 -25.63 -13.24
C LYS A 7 -14.10 -25.02 -14.12
N THR A 8 -14.15 -25.21 -15.43
CA THR A 8 -13.09 -24.70 -16.33
C THR A 8 -13.19 -23.17 -16.50
N SER A 9 -14.40 -22.60 -16.47
CA SER A 9 -14.62 -21.15 -16.50
C SER A 9 -14.30 -20.45 -15.17
N MET A 10 -14.31 -21.16 -14.03
CA MET A 10 -13.88 -20.60 -12.74
C MET A 10 -12.37 -20.78 -12.48
N TYR A 11 -11.80 -21.93 -12.83
CA TYR A 11 -10.45 -22.36 -12.41
C TYR A 11 -9.41 -22.48 -13.54
N GLY A 12 -9.80 -22.32 -14.81
CA GLY A 12 -8.85 -22.35 -15.94
C GLY A 12 -7.98 -21.09 -16.04
N SER A 13 -7.00 -21.09 -16.96
CA SER A 13 -6.07 -19.97 -17.20
C SER A 13 -6.75 -18.64 -17.59
N GLY A 14 -8.01 -18.69 -18.07
CA GLY A 14 -8.86 -17.52 -18.31
C GLY A 14 -10.07 -17.39 -17.37
N GLY A 15 -10.11 -18.16 -16.28
CA GLY A 15 -11.21 -18.16 -15.33
C GLY A 15 -11.12 -17.07 -14.26
N ARG A 16 -12.21 -16.87 -13.51
CA ARG A 16 -12.34 -15.82 -12.47
C ARG A 16 -11.17 -15.82 -11.48
N THR A 17 -10.66 -16.98 -11.07
CA THR A 17 -9.54 -17.08 -10.12
C THR A 17 -8.21 -16.59 -10.72
N SER A 18 -7.88 -17.03 -11.94
CA SER A 18 -6.67 -16.60 -12.64
C SER A 18 -6.69 -15.11 -12.93
N TYR A 19 -7.85 -14.58 -13.30
CA TYR A 19 -8.08 -13.15 -13.47
C TYR A 19 -7.87 -12.36 -12.17
N ASN A 20 -8.51 -12.80 -11.07
CA ASN A 20 -8.37 -12.13 -9.77
C ASN A 20 -6.91 -12.04 -9.32
N LYS A 21 -6.14 -13.13 -9.51
CA LYS A 21 -4.70 -13.16 -9.23
C LYS A 21 -3.92 -12.20 -10.13
N ALA A 22 -4.19 -12.19 -11.43
CA ALA A 22 -3.50 -11.32 -12.38
C ALA A 22 -3.77 -9.84 -12.08
N ALA A 23 -5.03 -9.45 -11.87
CA ALA A 23 -5.40 -8.08 -11.54
C ALA A 23 -4.75 -7.61 -10.23
N GLN A 24 -4.80 -8.45 -9.17
CA GLN A 24 -4.14 -8.15 -7.90
C GLN A 24 -2.62 -7.98 -8.09
N ASN A 25 -1.98 -8.88 -8.84
CA ASN A 25 -0.55 -8.82 -9.07
C ASN A 25 -0.15 -7.55 -9.83
N THR A 26 -0.90 -7.15 -10.86
CA THR A 26 -0.63 -5.91 -11.62
C THR A 26 -0.75 -4.67 -10.73
N THR A 27 -1.78 -4.55 -9.90
CA THR A 27 -1.91 -3.44 -8.95
C THR A 27 -0.75 -3.43 -7.94
N ASN A 28 -0.35 -4.60 -7.44
CA ASN A 28 0.77 -4.71 -6.52
C ASN A 28 2.08 -4.28 -7.20
N GLN A 29 2.33 -4.75 -8.43
CA GLN A 29 3.52 -4.36 -9.20
C GLN A 29 3.55 -2.86 -9.48
N GLU A 30 2.43 -2.24 -9.83
CA GLU A 30 2.36 -0.78 -10.01
C GLU A 30 2.73 -0.03 -8.72
N LEU A 31 2.19 -0.46 -7.58
CA LEU A 31 2.48 0.17 -6.29
C LEU A 31 3.97 0.04 -5.93
N LEU A 32 4.55 -1.15 -6.09
CA LEU A 32 6.00 -1.36 -5.86
C LEU A 32 6.85 -0.53 -6.83
N LEU A 33 6.49 -0.51 -8.12
CA LEU A 33 7.18 0.30 -9.12
C LEU A 33 7.15 1.79 -8.77
N ASN A 34 6.04 2.28 -8.21
CA ASN A 34 5.95 3.66 -7.76
C ASN A 34 6.84 3.95 -6.54
N LEU A 35 7.03 3.00 -5.62
CA LEU A 35 8.04 3.14 -4.56
C LEU A 35 9.45 3.26 -5.17
N VAL A 36 9.78 2.43 -6.17
CA VAL A 36 11.06 2.48 -6.88
C VAL A 36 11.24 3.82 -7.58
N ARG A 37 10.25 4.31 -8.30
CA ARG A 37 10.29 5.65 -8.92
C ARG A 37 10.60 6.74 -7.88
N LEU A 38 9.90 6.74 -6.75
CA LEU A 38 10.12 7.72 -5.70
C LEU A 38 11.53 7.66 -5.11
N ARG A 39 12.14 6.46 -5.01
CA ARG A 39 13.53 6.32 -4.55
C ARG A 39 14.54 6.95 -5.53
N TYR A 40 14.21 6.96 -6.82
CA TYR A 40 14.98 7.61 -7.89
C TYR A 40 14.52 9.04 -8.18
N SER A 41 13.66 9.63 -7.33
CA SER A 41 13.08 10.98 -7.52
C SER A 41 12.25 11.13 -8.81
N ASP A 42 11.76 10.02 -9.37
CA ASP A 42 10.81 10.01 -10.48
C ASP A 42 9.36 10.16 -9.98
N THR A 43 8.49 10.72 -10.82
CA THR A 43 7.06 10.90 -10.51
C THR A 43 6.32 9.54 -10.48
N PRO A 44 5.54 9.25 -9.42
CA PRO A 44 4.71 8.05 -9.39
C PRO A 44 3.54 8.17 -10.38
N TYR A 45 3.09 7.02 -10.90
CA TYR A 45 2.02 6.97 -11.90
C TYR A 45 1.05 5.84 -11.61
N PHE A 46 -0.24 6.14 -11.64
CA PHE A 46 -1.29 5.20 -11.27
C PHE A 46 -2.29 4.98 -12.40
N LEU A 47 -2.67 3.72 -12.62
CA LEU A 47 -3.68 3.33 -13.58
C LEU A 47 -4.89 2.73 -12.88
N GLN A 48 -6.07 3.18 -13.27
CA GLN A 48 -7.33 2.53 -12.92
C GLN A 48 -7.69 1.50 -13.99
N VAL A 49 -8.08 0.30 -13.56
CA VAL A 49 -8.71 -0.69 -14.45
C VAL A 49 -10.19 -0.34 -14.55
N ASN A 50 -10.62 0.18 -15.70
CA ASN A 50 -12.00 0.64 -15.90
C ASN A 50 -12.94 -0.51 -16.25
N ASN A 51 -12.53 -1.34 -17.20
CA ASN A 51 -13.32 -2.47 -17.68
C ASN A 51 -12.42 -3.57 -18.23
N VAL A 52 -12.90 -4.81 -18.14
CA VAL A 52 -12.26 -5.98 -18.74
C VAL A 52 -13.27 -6.70 -19.61
N THR A 53 -13.04 -6.67 -20.91
CA THR A 53 -13.88 -7.35 -21.89
C THR A 53 -13.17 -8.62 -22.34
N THR A 54 -13.84 -9.77 -22.23
CA THR A 54 -13.33 -11.05 -22.76
C THR A 54 -13.96 -11.31 -24.12
N GLN A 55 -13.14 -11.59 -25.13
CA GLN A 55 -13.62 -12.06 -26.43
C GLN A 55 -13.24 -13.54 -26.58
N PHE A 56 -14.24 -14.39 -26.76
CA PHE A 56 -14.04 -15.80 -27.04
C PHE A 56 -14.00 -16.00 -28.55
N THR A 57 -12.84 -16.33 -29.09
CA THR A 57 -12.70 -16.68 -30.52
C THR A 57 -12.61 -18.20 -30.66
N TYR A 58 -13.53 -18.78 -31.41
CA TYR A 58 -13.46 -20.17 -31.84
C TYR A 58 -12.81 -20.23 -33.22
N THR A 59 -11.60 -20.80 -33.31
CA THR A 59 -10.92 -20.98 -34.59
C THR A 59 -10.77 -22.46 -34.88
N GLY A 60 -11.66 -22.99 -35.72
CA GLY A 60 -11.50 -24.33 -36.30
C GLY A 60 -10.48 -24.28 -37.44
N LYS A 61 -9.27 -24.79 -37.22
CA LYS A 61 -8.28 -24.95 -38.30
C LYS A 61 -8.61 -26.23 -39.09
N LEU A 62 -9.20 -26.08 -40.28
CA LEU A 62 -9.30 -27.16 -41.26
C LEU A 62 -7.95 -27.30 -41.97
N PHE A 63 -7.19 -28.35 -41.67
CA PHE A 63 -6.04 -28.74 -42.48
C PHE A 63 -6.55 -29.39 -43.78
N PRO A 64 -6.13 -28.94 -44.97
CA PRO A 64 -6.47 -29.60 -46.21
C PRO A 64 -5.74 -30.95 -46.24
N GLY A 65 -6.47 -32.03 -45.94
CA GLY A 65 -5.91 -33.39 -45.92
C GLY A 65 -6.50 -34.33 -44.85
N ILE A 66 -7.22 -33.80 -43.85
CA ILE A 66 -7.83 -34.65 -42.81
C ILE A 66 -9.28 -34.97 -43.22
N LYS A 67 -9.54 -36.24 -43.55
CA LYS A 67 -10.89 -36.75 -43.81
C LYS A 67 -11.69 -36.81 -42.50
N ILE A 68 -12.89 -36.24 -42.51
CA ILE A 68 -13.82 -36.23 -41.36
C ILE A 68 -14.50 -37.61 -41.28
N PRO A 69 -14.42 -38.34 -40.15
CA PRO A 69 -15.16 -39.59 -39.96
C PRO A 69 -16.66 -39.28 -39.85
N GLY A 70 -17.50 -39.96 -40.65
CA GLY A 70 -18.97 -39.78 -40.65
C GLY A 70 -19.61 -39.59 -42.03
N PHE A 71 -18.83 -39.51 -43.11
CA PHE A 71 -19.30 -39.49 -44.50
C PHE A 71 -18.87 -40.71 -45.33
N ASP A 72 -18.21 -41.71 -44.73
CA ASP A 72 -17.83 -42.97 -45.40
C ASP A 72 -17.77 -44.13 -44.40
N ASN A 73 -18.13 -45.33 -44.85
CA ASN A 73 -18.50 -46.50 -44.04
C ASN A 73 -17.29 -47.37 -43.63
N SER A 74 -16.15 -46.72 -43.35
CA SER A 74 -14.96 -47.39 -42.84
C SER A 74 -14.51 -46.74 -41.54
N ASN A 75 -14.27 -47.57 -40.53
CA ASN A 75 -13.60 -47.15 -39.30
C ASN A 75 -12.10 -47.03 -39.56
N PRO A 76 -11.54 -45.82 -39.54
CA PRO A 76 -10.21 -45.65 -38.98
C PRO A 76 -10.27 -44.76 -37.74
N SER A 77 -9.88 -45.39 -36.64
CA SER A 77 -9.47 -44.79 -35.38
C SER A 77 -8.37 -43.75 -35.59
N SER A 78 -8.70 -42.46 -35.49
CA SER A 78 -7.74 -41.42 -35.13
C SER A 78 -8.46 -40.28 -34.40
N LEU A 79 -8.40 -40.35 -33.07
CA LEU A 79 -8.78 -39.27 -32.17
C LEU A 79 -7.68 -38.20 -32.22
N GLY A 80 -8.00 -37.05 -32.79
CA GLY A 80 -7.04 -35.94 -32.93
C GLY A 80 -7.74 -34.64 -33.37
N ALA A 81 -8.79 -34.24 -32.64
CA ALA A 81 -9.36 -32.91 -32.77
C ALA A 81 -8.64 -31.98 -31.79
N GLU A 82 -7.72 -31.14 -32.28
CA GLU A 82 -7.13 -30.09 -31.45
C GLU A 82 -8.10 -28.90 -31.39
N LEU A 83 -8.99 -28.90 -30.40
CA LEU A 83 -9.87 -27.77 -30.09
C LEU A 83 -9.04 -26.66 -29.43
N ALA A 84 -8.56 -25.70 -30.22
CA ALA A 84 -7.87 -24.53 -29.70
C ALA A 84 -8.89 -23.47 -29.24
N TRP A 85 -9.15 -23.38 -27.94
CA TRP A 85 -9.86 -22.25 -27.35
C TRP A 85 -8.89 -21.10 -27.10
N SER A 86 -9.14 -19.95 -27.73
CA SER A 86 -8.38 -18.72 -27.48
C SER A 86 -9.27 -17.69 -26.78
N ASN A 87 -8.81 -17.20 -25.63
CA ASN A 87 -9.42 -16.08 -24.91
C ASN A 87 -8.38 -14.96 -24.85
N GLN A 88 -8.65 -13.84 -25.52
CA GLN A 88 -7.85 -12.62 -25.42
C GLN A 88 -8.65 -11.59 -24.62
N PRO A 89 -8.38 -11.43 -23.31
CA PRO A 89 -8.99 -10.36 -22.53
C PRO A 89 -8.41 -9.02 -22.98
N THR A 90 -9.28 -8.07 -23.30
CA THR A 90 -8.89 -6.68 -23.51
C THR A 90 -9.11 -5.93 -22.19
N ILE A 91 -8.02 -5.47 -21.58
CA ILE A 91 -8.06 -4.67 -20.35
C ILE A 91 -7.99 -3.19 -20.75
N GLN A 92 -8.99 -2.42 -20.36
CA GLN A 92 -8.98 -0.97 -20.54
C GLN A 92 -8.44 -0.30 -19.28
N TYR A 93 -7.30 0.38 -19.43
CA TYR A 93 -6.70 1.21 -18.39
C TYR A 93 -7.06 2.66 -18.62
N SER A 94 -7.27 3.41 -17.54
CA SER A 94 -7.29 4.87 -17.59
C SER A 94 -6.36 5.46 -16.54
N PRO A 95 -5.67 6.55 -16.87
CA PRO A 95 -4.81 7.21 -15.90
C PRO A 95 -5.62 7.78 -14.74
N LEU A 96 -5.16 7.54 -13.51
CA LEU A 96 -5.56 8.34 -12.35
C LEU A 96 -4.73 9.62 -12.37
N GLN A 97 -5.29 10.66 -12.98
CA GLN A 97 -4.61 11.95 -13.18
C GLN A 97 -5.56 13.11 -12.86
N GLY A 98 -4.97 14.29 -12.71
CA GLY A 98 -5.70 15.54 -12.46
C GLY A 98 -5.62 16.01 -11.02
N LYS A 99 -6.17 17.20 -10.81
CA LYS A 99 -6.06 17.96 -9.55
C LYS A 99 -6.61 17.20 -8.35
N ASP A 100 -7.77 16.56 -8.48
CA ASP A 100 -8.45 15.92 -7.35
C ASP A 100 -7.67 14.69 -6.84
N PHE A 101 -7.12 13.89 -7.76
CA PHE A 101 -6.27 12.76 -7.40
C PHE A 101 -4.97 13.22 -6.72
N ALA A 102 -4.33 14.28 -7.25
CA ALA A 102 -3.14 14.85 -6.64
C ALA A 102 -3.40 15.39 -5.22
N ILE A 103 -4.50 16.14 -5.04
CA ILE A 103 -4.93 16.64 -3.72
C ILE A 103 -5.15 15.47 -2.75
N GLN A 104 -5.80 14.41 -3.21
CA GLN A 104 -6.09 13.23 -2.39
C GLN A 104 -4.81 12.50 -1.95
N LEU A 105 -3.83 12.34 -2.84
CA LEU A 105 -2.53 11.72 -2.50
C LEU A 105 -1.76 12.52 -1.44
N MET A 106 -1.91 13.85 -1.46
CA MET A 106 -1.21 14.78 -0.56
C MET A 106 -1.96 15.08 0.72
N HIS A 107 -3.24 14.71 0.83
CA HIS A 107 -4.03 14.99 2.02
C HIS A 107 -3.56 14.12 3.20
N PRO A 108 -3.28 14.70 4.38
CA PRO A 108 -3.00 13.92 5.58
C PRO A 108 -4.11 12.93 5.91
N LEU A 109 -3.75 11.72 6.35
CA LEU A 109 -4.73 10.70 6.71
C LEU A 109 -5.57 11.12 7.93
N ASP A 110 -6.87 10.81 7.91
CA ASP A 110 -7.75 11.06 9.07
C ASP A 110 -7.39 10.12 10.23
N LEU A 111 -7.41 10.63 11.47
CA LEU A 111 -7.13 9.82 12.67
C LEU A 111 -8.03 8.58 12.81
N ARG A 112 -9.24 8.59 12.24
CA ARG A 112 -10.13 7.43 12.18
C ARG A 112 -9.55 6.27 11.38
N VAL A 113 -8.70 6.53 10.38
CA VAL A 113 -7.98 5.48 9.65
C VAL A 113 -7.04 4.75 10.60
N ILE A 114 -6.28 5.48 11.41
CA ILE A 114 -5.39 4.92 12.43
C ILE A 114 -6.17 4.09 13.44
N GLN A 115 -7.27 4.65 13.98
CA GLN A 115 -8.14 3.92 14.91
C GLN A 115 -8.71 2.64 14.28
N GLY A 116 -9.22 2.73 13.06
CA GLY A 116 -9.80 1.59 12.34
C GLY A 116 -8.79 0.47 12.12
N LEU A 117 -7.56 0.79 11.72
CA LEU A 117 -6.50 -0.20 11.54
C LEU A 117 -6.12 -0.89 12.85
N ILE A 118 -6.01 -0.14 13.95
CA ILE A 118 -5.67 -0.74 15.25
C ILE A 118 -6.81 -1.65 15.74
N TYR A 119 -8.07 -1.27 15.51
CA TYR A 119 -9.23 -2.08 15.88
C TYR A 119 -9.39 -3.33 15.02
N THR A 120 -8.89 -3.34 13.78
CA THR A 120 -8.84 -4.54 12.93
C THR A 120 -7.63 -5.44 13.23
N GLY A 121 -6.86 -5.12 14.27
CA GLY A 121 -5.79 -5.97 14.80
C GLY A 121 -4.41 -5.66 14.24
N TRP A 122 -4.22 -4.55 13.52
CA TRP A 122 -2.88 -4.15 13.10
C TRP A 122 -1.99 -3.77 14.29
N ASP A 123 -0.71 -4.08 14.17
CA ASP A 123 0.30 -3.74 15.17
C ASP A 123 0.44 -2.19 15.26
N VAL A 124 0.25 -1.63 16.46
CA VAL A 124 0.20 -0.18 16.67
C VAL A 124 1.51 0.50 16.30
N ASP A 125 2.65 -0.16 16.55
CA ASP A 125 3.97 0.31 16.15
C ASP A 125 4.09 0.41 14.63
N ARG A 126 3.68 -0.61 13.87
CA ARG A 126 3.68 -0.55 12.40
C ARG A 126 2.77 0.56 11.89
N VAL A 127 1.56 0.66 12.44
CA VAL A 127 0.58 1.70 12.04
C VAL A 127 1.13 3.10 12.32
N PHE A 128 1.66 3.35 13.52
CA PHE A 128 2.17 4.67 13.88
C PHE A 128 3.44 5.00 13.09
N ARG A 129 4.38 4.07 12.96
CA ARG A 129 5.61 4.31 12.21
C ARG A 129 5.36 4.60 10.73
N LEU A 130 4.33 4.01 10.12
CA LEU A 130 3.99 4.33 8.75
C LEU A 130 3.15 5.62 8.65
N LEU A 131 2.09 5.75 9.44
CA LEU A 131 1.06 6.77 9.23
C LEU A 131 1.23 8.07 10.01
N VAL A 132 2.09 8.10 11.03
CA VAL A 132 2.28 9.28 11.87
C VAL A 132 3.65 9.87 11.56
N GLN A 133 3.68 11.15 11.19
CA GLN A 133 4.90 11.89 10.89
C GLN A 133 5.56 12.44 12.16
N SER A 134 4.75 12.87 13.13
CA SER A 134 5.18 13.30 14.46
C SER A 134 4.01 13.22 15.43
N MET A 135 4.32 13.12 16.72
CA MET A 135 3.33 13.22 17.80
C MET A 135 4.00 13.72 19.07
N ALA A 136 3.33 14.51 19.91
CA ALA A 136 3.83 14.88 21.25
C ALA A 136 5.32 15.31 21.25
N ASP A 137 5.67 16.17 20.30
CA ASP A 137 7.02 16.68 19.99
C ASP A 137 8.11 15.63 19.60
N ILE A 138 7.75 14.36 19.44
CA ILE A 138 8.64 13.34 18.90
C ILE A 138 8.45 13.18 17.39
N SER A 139 9.55 13.34 16.65
CA SER A 139 9.59 13.20 15.19
C SER A 139 9.75 11.73 14.79
N ASN A 140 8.98 11.30 13.79
CA ASN A 140 9.13 10.01 13.13
C ASN A 140 9.81 10.20 11.78
N ALA A 141 11.06 10.66 11.75
CA ALA A 141 11.74 11.03 10.52
C ALA A 141 10.89 11.96 9.63
N CYS A 142 10.47 13.10 10.18
CA CYS A 142 9.62 14.06 9.50
C CYS A 142 10.10 14.42 8.07
N GLY A 143 11.42 14.62 7.90
CA GLY A 143 12.05 14.91 6.61
C GLY A 143 11.96 13.79 5.57
N ALA A 144 11.64 12.56 5.97
CA ALA A 144 11.44 11.41 5.09
C ALA A 144 10.01 11.30 4.52
N SER A 145 9.18 12.32 4.70
CA SER A 145 7.79 12.35 4.22
C SER A 145 7.62 12.99 2.83
N GLY A 146 8.74 13.29 2.18
CA GLY A 146 8.88 13.86 0.84
C GLY A 146 10.17 13.35 0.17
N PRO A 147 10.78 14.14 -0.74
CA PRO A 147 12.08 13.79 -1.32
C PRO A 147 13.12 13.42 -0.25
N ILE A 148 14.08 12.57 -0.62
CA ILE A 148 15.10 12.03 0.29
C ILE A 148 15.80 13.19 1.03
N PRO A 149 15.82 13.19 2.37
CA PRO A 149 16.39 14.30 3.12
C PRO A 149 17.92 14.28 3.01
N GLU A 150 18.52 15.47 2.98
CA GLU A 150 19.98 15.62 2.92
C GLU A 150 20.65 15.25 4.25
N GLU A 151 19.97 15.56 5.36
CA GLU A 151 20.47 15.32 6.73
C GLU A 151 19.74 14.16 7.44
N PRO A 152 20.43 13.45 8.36
CA PRO A 152 19.85 12.37 9.15
C PRO A 152 18.62 12.83 9.94
N PRO A 153 17.50 12.08 9.87
CA PRO A 153 16.30 12.44 10.60
C PRO A 153 16.40 12.19 12.10
N HIS A 154 15.51 12.85 12.86
CA HIS A 154 15.17 12.43 14.22
C HIS A 154 14.08 11.35 14.19
N TYR A 155 14.33 10.20 14.81
CA TYR A 155 13.39 9.06 14.82
C TYR A 155 13.46 8.17 16.07
N LYS A 156 14.59 8.15 16.79
CA LYS A 156 14.84 7.17 17.87
C LYS A 156 13.81 7.22 19.01
N ARG A 157 13.46 8.40 19.51
CA ARG A 157 12.41 8.57 20.55
C ARG A 157 11.06 8.04 20.08
N PHE A 158 10.75 8.23 18.78
CA PHE A 158 9.49 7.75 18.20
C PHE A 158 9.45 6.23 18.06
N LEU A 159 10.54 5.59 17.64
CA LEU A 159 10.65 4.13 17.62
C LEU A 159 10.50 3.54 19.02
N GLU A 160 11.13 4.17 20.02
CA GLU A 160 11.00 3.75 21.41
C GLU A 160 9.53 3.87 21.89
N ALA A 161 8.90 5.03 21.70
CA ALA A 161 7.51 5.25 22.07
C ALA A 161 6.57 4.23 21.43
N THR A 162 6.73 3.98 20.12
CA THR A 162 5.88 3.03 19.39
C THR A 162 6.09 1.58 19.82
N SER A 163 7.33 1.18 20.16
CA SER A 163 7.59 -0.15 20.73
C SER A 163 6.93 -0.33 22.10
N LEU A 164 6.91 0.70 22.95
CA LEU A 164 6.20 0.70 24.23
C LEU A 164 4.67 0.68 24.05
N LEU A 165 4.13 1.40 23.06
CA LEU A 165 2.72 1.28 22.69
C LEU A 165 2.40 -0.16 22.28
N ARG A 166 3.27 -0.79 21.47
CA ARG A 166 3.10 -2.19 21.07
C ARG A 166 3.17 -3.16 22.25
N TYR A 167 4.05 -2.91 23.22
CA TYR A 167 4.08 -3.66 24.48
C TYR A 167 2.70 -3.65 25.16
N PHE A 168 2.13 -2.46 25.40
CA PHE A 168 0.80 -2.35 26.04
C PHE A 168 -0.34 -2.89 25.18
N GLN A 169 -0.24 -2.81 23.85
CA GLN A 169 -1.21 -3.41 22.94
C GLN A 169 -1.25 -4.94 23.11
N ARG A 170 -0.09 -5.59 23.21
CA ARG A 170 0.01 -7.06 23.40
C ARG A 170 -0.53 -7.51 24.76
N MET A 171 -0.45 -6.65 25.77
CA MET A 171 -1.01 -6.90 27.10
C MET A 171 -2.53 -6.63 27.18
N GLY A 172 -3.13 -6.03 26.14
CA GLY A 172 -4.54 -5.62 26.17
C GLY A 172 -4.80 -4.38 27.02
N GLU A 173 -3.76 -3.61 27.36
CA GLU A 173 -3.84 -2.47 28.28
C GLU A 173 -3.82 -1.12 27.56
N LEU A 174 -3.40 -1.11 26.29
CA LEU A 174 -3.44 0.06 25.43
C LEU A 174 -4.87 0.35 24.95
N HIS A 175 -5.35 1.57 25.20
CA HIS A 175 -6.62 2.06 24.71
C HIS A 175 -6.40 3.26 23.80
N ILE A 176 -6.91 3.18 22.57
CA ILE A 176 -6.87 4.28 21.59
C ILE A 176 -8.29 4.59 21.14
N GLY A 177 -8.64 5.87 21.06
CA GLY A 177 -9.92 6.30 20.52
C GLY A 177 -9.83 7.69 19.91
N VAL A 178 -10.61 7.95 18.86
CA VAL A 178 -10.73 9.29 18.27
C VAL A 178 -12.02 9.92 18.76
N ARG A 179 -11.92 11.17 19.22
CA ARG A 179 -13.06 11.98 19.65
C ARG A 179 -13.11 13.28 18.85
N TYR A 180 -14.33 13.78 18.72
CA TYR A 180 -14.58 15.14 18.26
C TYR A 180 -14.52 16.08 19.45
N ILE A 181 -13.69 17.11 19.36
CA ILE A 181 -13.77 18.25 20.26
C ILE A 181 -14.46 19.36 19.46
N PRO A 182 -15.69 19.75 19.81
CA PRO A 182 -16.28 20.95 19.23
C PRO A 182 -15.43 22.18 19.61
N PRO A 183 -15.36 23.22 18.76
CA PRO A 183 -14.68 24.46 19.10
C PRO A 183 -15.14 24.94 20.49
N SER A 184 -14.18 25.26 21.37
CA SER A 184 -14.48 25.74 22.72
C SER A 184 -14.63 27.26 22.67
N GLY A 185 -15.84 27.76 22.96
CA GLY A 185 -16.14 29.19 22.95
C GLY A 185 -17.07 29.59 21.81
N GLY A 186 -18.10 30.38 22.13
CA GLY A 186 -19.13 30.82 21.17
C GLY A 186 -18.57 31.71 20.06
N GLU A 187 -19.37 31.84 18.99
CA GLU A 187 -19.10 32.58 17.75
C GLU A 187 -18.28 31.82 16.68
N ASP A 188 -18.89 30.75 16.14
CA ASP A 188 -19.02 30.47 14.69
C ASP A 188 -19.47 29.01 14.47
N GLN A 189 -20.74 28.73 14.79
CA GLN A 189 -21.30 27.38 14.67
C GLN A 189 -21.48 26.89 13.21
N ASN A 190 -21.23 27.75 12.21
CA ASN A 190 -21.41 27.40 10.80
C ASN A 190 -20.12 27.24 9.99
N ASN A 191 -18.93 27.52 10.55
CA ASN A 191 -17.68 27.42 9.78
C ASN A 191 -16.44 26.92 10.57
N GLY A 192 -16.58 26.60 11.86
CA GLY A 192 -15.48 26.06 12.66
C GLY A 192 -15.05 24.66 12.19
N LYS A 193 -13.83 24.53 11.66
CA LYS A 193 -13.23 23.26 11.23
C LYS A 193 -13.19 22.28 12.40
N LYS A 194 -14.04 21.25 12.37
CA LYS A 194 -14.06 20.17 13.36
C LYS A 194 -12.68 19.49 13.38
N THR A 195 -11.98 19.53 14.51
CA THR A 195 -10.68 18.86 14.64
C THR A 195 -10.84 17.52 15.33
N ASN A 196 -10.26 16.48 14.73
CA ASN A 196 -10.19 15.16 15.34
C ASN A 196 -9.14 15.19 16.46
N THR A 197 -9.42 14.55 17.59
CA THR A 197 -8.45 14.34 18.67
C THR A 197 -8.28 12.85 18.90
N ILE A 198 -7.05 12.34 18.85
CA ILE A 198 -6.73 10.99 19.29
C ILE A 198 -6.45 11.01 20.79
N GLN A 199 -7.08 10.09 21.51
CA GLN A 199 -6.82 9.82 22.91
C GLN A 199 -6.08 8.49 23.00
N ILE A 200 -4.94 8.49 23.69
CA ILE A 200 -4.16 7.31 24.01
C ILE A 200 -4.16 7.15 25.52
N SER A 201 -4.45 5.95 26.01
CA SER A 201 -4.38 5.61 27.43
C SER A 201 -3.67 4.30 27.66
N PHE A 202 -2.77 4.30 28.64
CA PHE A 202 -1.92 3.16 29.02
C PHE A 202 -1.67 3.18 30.54
N PRO A 203 -1.27 2.05 31.14
CA PRO A 203 -1.02 1.96 32.58
C PRO A 203 0.00 2.99 33.08
N SER A 204 -0.24 3.56 34.27
CA SER A 204 0.69 4.51 34.91
C SER A 204 1.72 3.86 35.83
N ASP A 205 1.53 2.58 36.13
CA ASP A 205 2.43 1.77 36.90
C ASP A 205 3.49 1.08 36.03
N GLY A 206 4.53 0.56 36.69
CA GLY A 206 5.66 -0.09 36.02
C GLY A 206 6.65 0.87 35.36
N GLU A 207 7.79 0.32 34.95
CA GLU A 207 8.88 1.06 34.31
C GLU A 207 8.48 1.51 32.89
N ASN A 208 7.86 0.62 32.11
CA ASN A 208 7.43 0.91 30.74
C ASN A 208 6.39 2.05 30.67
N GLY A 209 5.47 2.12 31.64
CA GLY A 209 4.45 3.18 31.69
C GLY A 209 5.07 4.54 31.96
N LYS A 210 5.95 4.61 32.98
CA LYS A 210 6.72 5.81 33.30
C LYS A 210 7.64 6.24 32.16
N ARG A 211 8.27 5.27 31.47
CA ARG A 211 9.15 5.53 30.33
C ARG A 211 8.37 6.13 29.16
N LEU A 212 7.24 5.52 28.77
CA LEU A 212 6.40 6.06 27.70
C LEU A 212 5.86 7.45 28.04
N ALA A 213 5.41 7.66 29.29
CA ALA A 213 4.99 8.97 29.78
C ALA A 213 6.11 10.02 29.69
N SER A 214 7.35 9.65 30.02
CA SER A 214 8.49 10.56 29.92
C SER A 214 8.85 10.93 28.47
N ILE A 215 8.62 10.01 27.52
CA ILE A 215 8.90 10.27 26.10
C ILE A 215 7.83 11.16 25.48
N LEU A 216 6.56 10.92 25.82
CA LEU A 216 5.42 11.64 25.24
C LEU A 216 5.22 13.01 25.88
N GLU A 217 5.65 13.21 27.13
CA GLU A 217 5.46 14.46 27.86
C GLU A 217 3.94 14.82 28.00
N ASP A 218 3.59 15.78 28.87
CA ASP A 218 2.22 16.29 29.06
C ASP A 218 1.07 15.27 29.25
N VAL A 219 1.39 14.06 29.73
CA VAL A 219 0.40 13.03 30.02
C VAL A 219 -0.36 13.34 31.31
N LYS A 220 -1.69 13.22 31.27
CA LYS A 220 -2.53 13.33 32.47
C LYS A 220 -2.62 11.98 33.16
N THR A 221 -2.60 11.97 34.49
CA THR A 221 -2.79 10.75 35.27
C THR A 221 -4.22 10.68 35.81
N ALA A 222 -4.94 9.61 35.51
CA ALA A 222 -6.27 9.37 36.08
C ALA A 222 -6.55 7.87 36.19
N LYS A 223 -7.10 7.44 37.35
CA LYS A 223 -7.52 6.05 37.61
C LYS A 223 -6.44 5.00 37.29
N GLY A 224 -5.18 5.26 37.67
CA GLY A 224 -4.05 4.36 37.44
C GLY A 224 -3.60 4.26 35.98
N LYS A 225 -3.98 5.22 35.13
CA LYS A 225 -3.56 5.30 33.73
C LYS A 225 -2.99 6.67 33.41
N TYR A 226 -1.99 6.68 32.53
CA TYR A 226 -1.64 7.86 31.76
C TYR A 226 -2.64 8.03 30.61
N ILE A 227 -2.99 9.28 30.34
CA ILE A 227 -3.93 9.69 29.30
C ILE A 227 -3.32 10.87 28.55
N LEU A 228 -3.11 10.69 27.25
CA LEU A 228 -2.66 11.72 26.34
C LEU A 228 -3.77 12.02 25.33
N ASN A 229 -4.05 13.30 25.11
CA ASN A 229 -4.97 13.75 24.06
C ASN A 229 -4.19 14.60 23.08
N MET A 230 -4.16 14.20 21.81
CA MET A 230 -3.47 14.93 20.75
C MET A 230 -4.48 15.33 19.69
N ARG A 231 -4.56 16.64 19.43
CA ARG A 231 -5.32 17.15 18.29
C ARG A 231 -4.58 16.78 17.01
N GLN A 232 -5.30 16.53 15.93
CA GLN A 232 -4.67 16.46 14.62
C GLN A 232 -4.17 17.87 14.27
N ASP A 233 -2.89 18.00 13.91
CA ASP A 233 -2.18 19.28 13.70
C ASP A 233 -1.72 19.98 15.01
N PHE A 234 -1.29 21.24 14.94
CA PHE A 234 -0.94 22.09 16.09
C PHE A 234 -2.13 22.93 16.59
N ASN A 235 -2.06 23.42 17.83
CA ASN A 235 -3.00 24.44 18.33
C ASN A 235 -2.42 25.86 18.22
N GLU A 236 -3.23 26.87 18.54
CA GLU A 236 -2.82 28.29 18.51
C GLU A 236 -1.66 28.62 19.46
N GLN A 237 -1.43 27.77 20.46
CA GLN A 237 -0.31 27.85 21.41
C GLN A 237 0.96 27.14 20.89
N ALA A 238 0.95 26.64 19.66
CA ALA A 238 2.00 25.80 19.06
C ALA A 238 2.30 24.50 19.83
N GLU A 239 1.38 24.05 20.70
CA GLU A 239 1.48 22.72 21.31
C GLU A 239 1.29 21.68 20.20
N LEU A 240 2.32 20.86 20.00
CA LEU A 240 2.36 19.86 18.95
C LEU A 240 1.41 18.72 19.27
N GLY A 241 0.38 18.56 18.44
CA GLY A 241 -0.53 17.43 18.50
C GLY A 241 0.04 16.19 17.81
N ILE A 242 -0.76 15.60 16.92
CA ILE A 242 -0.36 14.48 16.07
C ILE A 242 -0.46 14.89 14.61
N MET A 243 0.62 14.70 13.86
CA MET A 243 0.66 14.91 12.42
C MET A 243 0.65 13.56 11.71
N THR A 244 -0.32 13.36 10.84
CA THR A 244 -0.43 12.16 10.02
C THR A 244 0.23 12.37 8.67
N ARG A 245 0.84 11.32 8.13
CA ARG A 245 1.32 11.30 6.76
C ARG A 245 0.15 11.28 5.80
N SER A 246 0.34 11.86 4.62
CA SER A 246 -0.46 11.56 3.44
C SER A 246 -0.10 10.18 2.87
N LEU A 247 -0.89 9.67 1.93
CA LEU A 247 -0.53 8.44 1.21
C LEU A 247 0.79 8.61 0.45
N LEU A 248 0.99 9.74 -0.23
CA LEU A 248 2.24 10.04 -0.92
C LEU A 248 3.42 10.10 0.06
N SER A 249 3.23 10.71 1.24
CA SER A 249 4.26 10.75 2.28
C SER A 249 4.59 9.36 2.83
N CYS A 250 3.60 8.46 2.97
CA CYS A 250 3.84 7.06 3.31
C CYS A 250 4.68 6.36 2.24
N MET A 251 4.42 6.62 0.96
CA MET A 251 5.17 6.06 -0.15
C MET A 251 6.61 6.59 -0.20
N TYR A 252 6.83 7.89 0.02
CA TYR A 252 8.17 8.46 0.17
C TYR A 252 8.92 7.85 1.33
N TYR A 253 8.26 7.70 2.48
CA TYR A 253 8.88 7.06 3.64
C TYR A 253 9.31 5.62 3.31
N LEU A 254 8.41 4.82 2.73
CA LEU A 254 8.67 3.43 2.35
C LEU A 254 9.68 3.28 1.20
N SER A 255 9.83 4.27 0.32
CA SER A 255 10.82 4.20 -0.77
C SER A 255 12.26 4.13 -0.23
N LEU A 256 12.50 4.61 0.98
CA LEU A 256 13.80 4.53 1.66
C LEU A 256 14.17 3.10 2.06
N GLY A 257 13.21 2.17 2.06
CA GLY A 257 13.46 0.72 2.24
C GLY A 257 13.97 0.02 0.97
N ILE A 258 14.17 0.76 -0.13
CA ILE A 258 14.67 0.20 -1.39
C ILE A 258 16.19 0.20 -1.40
N GLN A 259 16.75 -1.00 -1.55
CA GLN A 259 18.17 -1.24 -1.73
C GLN A 259 18.55 -0.96 -3.18
N VAL A 260 19.10 0.23 -3.39
CA VAL A 260 19.59 0.69 -4.69
C VAL A 260 20.88 -0.05 -5.06
N PRO A 261 21.06 -0.50 -6.31
CA PRO A 261 22.33 -1.08 -6.77
C PRO A 261 23.50 -0.10 -6.56
N GLU A 262 24.66 -0.62 -6.16
CA GLU A 262 25.88 0.17 -5.89
C GLU A 262 26.27 1.06 -7.08
N ARG A 263 26.15 0.53 -8.31
CA ARG A 263 26.34 1.29 -9.56
C ARG A 263 25.55 2.60 -9.59
N ASP A 264 24.29 2.58 -9.18
CA ASP A 264 23.39 3.73 -9.28
C ASP A 264 23.65 4.75 -8.15
N ILE A 265 24.14 4.27 -7.01
CA ILE A 265 24.67 5.09 -5.90
C ILE A 265 25.92 5.84 -6.38
N GLU A 266 26.91 5.12 -6.92
CA GLU A 266 28.17 5.68 -7.43
C GLU A 266 27.95 6.67 -8.58
N ALA A 267 26.97 6.41 -9.44
CA ALA A 267 26.61 7.30 -10.55
C ALA A 267 25.89 8.59 -10.09
N GLY A 268 25.52 8.71 -8.81
CA GLY A 268 24.85 9.90 -8.27
C GLY A 268 23.42 10.11 -8.77
N ILE A 269 22.76 9.05 -9.25
CA ILE A 269 21.40 9.14 -9.82
C ILE A 269 20.28 8.91 -8.80
N VAL A 270 20.64 8.67 -7.54
CA VAL A 270 19.72 8.59 -6.40
C VAL A 270 20.10 9.62 -5.34
N GLY A 271 19.10 10.09 -4.58
CA GLY A 271 19.35 10.97 -3.45
C GLY A 271 20.05 10.23 -2.30
N HIS A 272 20.90 10.95 -1.56
CA HIS A 272 21.69 10.42 -0.46
C HIS A 272 21.52 11.28 0.79
N THR A 273 21.52 10.65 1.95
CA THR A 273 21.50 11.31 3.25
C THR A 273 22.87 11.16 3.88
N HIS A 274 23.48 12.27 4.30
CA HIS A 274 24.83 12.28 4.85
C HIS A 274 24.88 13.00 6.20
N TYR A 275 25.69 12.47 7.11
CA TYR A 275 26.09 13.21 8.30
C TYR A 275 26.94 14.43 7.91
N THR A 276 27.05 15.40 8.81
CA THR A 276 27.90 16.59 8.63
C THR A 276 29.39 16.27 8.45
N ASP A 277 29.82 15.08 8.86
CA ASP A 277 31.18 14.55 8.67
C ASP A 277 31.37 13.79 7.34
N GLY A 278 30.34 13.75 6.49
CA GLY A 278 30.35 13.10 5.18
C GLY A 278 30.04 11.60 5.19
N ARG A 279 29.81 10.97 6.36
CA ARG A 279 29.41 9.56 6.41
C ARG A 279 27.99 9.36 5.85
N HIS A 280 27.78 8.27 5.14
CA HIS A 280 26.47 7.87 4.64
C HIS A 280 25.55 7.46 5.80
N PHE A 281 24.30 7.92 5.77
CA PHE A 281 23.28 7.52 6.72
C PHE A 281 22.59 6.23 6.28
N ASP A 282 22.61 5.21 7.14
CA ASP A 282 21.97 3.93 6.84
C ASP A 282 20.48 3.95 7.18
N TRP A 283 19.63 4.04 6.15
CA TRP A 283 18.19 4.01 6.29
C TRP A 283 17.64 2.68 6.82
N THR A 284 18.41 1.59 6.76
CA THR A 284 17.97 0.30 7.33
C THR A 284 17.76 0.38 8.84
N GLU A 285 18.45 1.29 9.55
CA GLU A 285 18.22 1.56 10.97
C GLU A 285 16.84 2.15 11.27
N VAL A 286 16.22 2.81 10.28
CA VAL A 286 14.94 3.51 10.44
C VAL A 286 13.77 2.67 9.95
N ILE A 287 13.95 1.98 8.81
CA ILE A 287 12.86 1.36 8.06
C ILE A 287 13.08 -0.12 7.69
N GLY A 288 14.28 -0.68 7.92
CA GLY A 288 14.64 -2.02 7.46
C GLY A 288 13.76 -3.13 8.05
N ASP A 289 13.21 -2.92 9.25
CA ASP A 289 12.26 -3.83 9.90
C ASP A 289 10.79 -3.58 9.52
N LEU A 290 10.50 -2.51 8.77
CA LEU A 290 9.20 -2.24 8.16
C LEU A 290 9.12 -2.77 6.74
N LEU A 291 10.07 -2.38 5.88
CA LEU A 291 10.08 -2.76 4.47
C LEU A 291 11.51 -2.80 3.95
N THR A 292 11.88 -3.94 3.37
CA THR A 292 13.09 -4.13 2.59
C THR A 292 12.71 -4.57 1.18
N VAL A 293 13.20 -3.84 0.17
CA VAL A 293 13.08 -4.21 -1.24
C VAL A 293 14.49 -4.39 -1.79
N HIS A 294 14.81 -5.61 -2.21
CA HIS A 294 16.10 -5.98 -2.77
C HIS A 294 16.19 -5.57 -4.24
N SER A 295 17.41 -5.50 -4.75
CA SER A 295 17.69 -5.34 -6.18
C SER A 295 18.57 -6.48 -6.71
N SER A 296 18.35 -6.89 -7.96
CA SER A 296 19.14 -7.91 -8.65
C SER A 296 19.19 -7.62 -10.16
N MET A 297 20.27 -8.02 -10.83
CA MET A 297 20.33 -7.92 -12.31
C MET A 297 19.41 -8.95 -12.98
N ASP A 298 19.37 -10.17 -12.44
CA ASP A 298 18.51 -11.24 -12.94
C ASP A 298 17.16 -11.27 -12.21
N TYR A 299 16.17 -11.89 -12.84
CA TYR A 299 14.86 -12.06 -12.23
C TYR A 299 14.97 -12.95 -10.96
N PRO A 300 14.46 -12.50 -9.80
CA PRO A 300 14.56 -13.24 -8.54
C PRO A 300 13.70 -14.51 -8.56
N GLN A 301 14.28 -15.66 -8.20
CA GLN A 301 13.57 -16.95 -8.22
C GLN A 301 12.43 -17.03 -7.19
N ASN A 302 12.61 -16.43 -6.00
CA ASN A 302 11.69 -16.51 -4.86
C ASN A 302 11.15 -15.13 -4.45
N ALA A 303 10.70 -14.34 -5.42
CA ALA A 303 10.06 -13.06 -5.12
C ALA A 303 8.56 -13.23 -4.82
N TYR A 304 8.11 -12.63 -3.72
CA TYR A 304 6.69 -12.36 -3.50
C TYR A 304 6.13 -11.43 -4.58
N LEU A 305 6.92 -10.42 -4.93
CA LEU A 305 6.59 -9.40 -5.92
C LEU A 305 7.89 -8.86 -6.52
N ALA A 306 7.93 -8.71 -7.85
CA ALA A 306 9.09 -8.17 -8.55
C ALA A 306 8.66 -7.22 -9.67
N VAL A 307 9.45 -6.17 -9.88
CA VAL A 307 9.30 -5.17 -10.95
C VAL A 307 10.64 -4.86 -11.59
N SER A 308 10.66 -4.65 -12.90
CA SER A 308 11.87 -4.23 -13.63
C SER A 308 11.89 -2.72 -13.77
N TYR A 309 13.02 -2.09 -13.44
CA TYR A 309 13.22 -0.66 -13.57
C TYR A 309 14.71 -0.35 -13.76
N ARG A 310 15.04 0.51 -14.74
CA ARG A 310 16.43 0.91 -15.08
C ARG A 310 17.43 -0.26 -15.29
N GLY A 311 16.94 -1.39 -15.79
CA GLY A 311 17.77 -2.57 -16.08
C GLY A 311 18.06 -3.46 -14.85
N TYR A 312 17.40 -3.22 -13.73
CA TYR A 312 17.42 -4.08 -12.54
C TYR A 312 16.02 -4.55 -12.19
N TRP A 313 15.94 -5.70 -11.52
CA TRP A 313 14.75 -6.19 -10.84
C TRP A 313 14.77 -5.72 -9.40
N PHE A 314 13.66 -5.13 -8.96
CA PHE A 314 13.40 -4.77 -7.57
C PHE A 314 12.32 -5.68 -7.02
N TYR A 315 12.54 -6.26 -5.85
CA TYR A 315 11.65 -7.29 -5.33
C TYR A 315 11.56 -7.36 -3.81
N ILE A 316 10.42 -7.86 -3.34
CA ILE A 316 10.22 -8.29 -1.95
C ILE A 316 10.42 -9.81 -1.92
N ASP A 317 11.30 -10.30 -1.06
CA ASP A 317 11.54 -11.73 -0.88
C ASP A 317 10.28 -12.42 -0.31
N ASP A 318 9.94 -13.62 -0.81
CA ASP A 318 8.78 -14.35 -0.30
C ASP A 318 8.95 -14.86 1.13
N ALA A 319 10.18 -15.00 1.63
CA ALA A 319 10.42 -15.29 3.04
C ALA A 319 10.21 -14.06 3.96
N ASP A 320 10.21 -12.84 3.41
CA ASP A 320 10.10 -11.62 4.20
C ASP A 320 8.64 -11.29 4.55
N VAL A 321 8.16 -11.93 5.61
CA VAL A 321 6.81 -11.70 6.14
C VAL A 321 6.61 -10.27 6.67
N ASN A 322 7.66 -9.61 7.18
CA ASN A 322 7.54 -8.27 7.75
C ASN A 322 7.31 -7.24 6.65
N SER A 323 8.12 -7.27 5.59
CA SER A 323 7.93 -6.44 4.40
C SER A 323 6.58 -6.70 3.75
N LYS A 324 6.16 -7.96 3.63
CA LYS A 324 4.83 -8.31 3.11
C LYS A 324 3.69 -7.67 3.92
N ARG A 325 3.76 -7.70 5.25
CA ARG A 325 2.75 -7.06 6.13
C ARG A 325 2.68 -5.56 5.92
N THR A 326 3.81 -4.88 5.85
CA THR A 326 3.84 -3.43 5.62
C THR A 326 3.36 -3.06 4.22
N PHE A 327 3.71 -3.87 3.21
CA PHE A 327 3.21 -3.67 1.85
C PHE A 327 1.69 -3.86 1.75
N VAL A 328 1.13 -4.86 2.43
CA VAL A 328 -0.33 -5.05 2.52
C VAL A 328 -1.00 -3.89 3.25
N LEU A 329 -0.38 -3.34 4.31
CA LEU A 329 -0.89 -2.15 4.99
C LEU A 329 -0.96 -0.96 4.02
N LEU A 330 0.10 -0.72 3.25
CA LEU A 330 0.12 0.34 2.22
C LEU A 330 -1.01 0.15 1.19
N GLN A 331 -1.23 -1.08 0.71
CA GLN A 331 -2.33 -1.39 -0.20
C GLN A 331 -3.71 -1.07 0.40
N GLN A 332 -3.92 -1.39 1.68
CA GLN A 332 -5.18 -1.07 2.36
C GLN A 332 -5.40 0.44 2.42
N ILE A 333 -4.36 1.21 2.76
CA ILE A 333 -4.42 2.69 2.79
C ILE A 333 -4.70 3.25 1.40
N PHE A 334 -4.01 2.73 0.37
CA PHE A 334 -4.25 3.10 -1.03
C PHE A 334 -5.72 2.89 -1.43
N ASN A 335 -6.27 1.72 -1.11
CA ASN A 335 -7.67 1.38 -1.40
C ASN A 335 -8.69 2.22 -0.62
N LEU A 336 -8.35 2.67 0.60
CA LEU A 336 -9.19 3.57 1.39
C LEU A 336 -9.21 4.99 0.83
N GLN A 337 -8.08 5.44 0.25
CA GLN A 337 -7.97 6.75 -0.37
C GLN A 337 -8.63 6.78 -1.74
N ALA A 338 -8.44 5.75 -2.56
CA ALA A 338 -9.05 5.60 -3.87
C ALA A 338 -10.59 5.49 -3.77
N LYS A 339 -11.26 6.64 -3.59
CA LYS A 339 -12.73 6.75 -3.74
C LYS A 339 -13.14 6.13 -5.07
N GLN A 340 -14.21 5.34 -5.06
CA GLN A 340 -14.92 4.96 -6.27
C GLN A 340 -15.40 6.26 -6.94
N SER A 341 -14.73 6.69 -8.00
CA SER A 341 -15.32 7.58 -8.99
C SER A 341 -16.71 7.05 -9.30
N GLU A 342 -17.72 7.94 -9.32
CA GLU A 342 -19.10 7.57 -9.63
C GLU A 342 -19.09 6.64 -10.84
N LYS A 343 -19.45 5.38 -10.61
CA LYS A 343 -19.41 4.35 -11.64
C LYS A 343 -20.34 4.79 -12.76
N GLU A 344 -19.81 5.10 -13.94
CA GLU A 344 -20.59 4.87 -15.15
C GLU A 344 -21.02 3.40 -15.13
N PRO A 345 -22.31 3.09 -15.34
CA PRO A 345 -22.78 1.72 -15.32
C PRO A 345 -22.02 0.91 -16.36
N PRO A 346 -21.67 -0.36 -16.06
CA PRO A 346 -20.95 -1.19 -17.02
C PRO A 346 -21.76 -1.28 -18.32
N LEU A 347 -21.18 -0.81 -19.43
CA LEU A 347 -21.71 -1.05 -20.75
C LEU A 347 -21.60 -2.56 -21.04
N LEU A 348 -22.72 -3.26 -20.89
CA LEU A 348 -22.85 -4.65 -21.28
C LEU A 348 -22.85 -4.74 -22.81
N SER A 349 -21.69 -5.02 -23.42
CA SER A 349 -21.63 -5.35 -24.84
C SER A 349 -21.81 -6.87 -25.02
N ILE A 350 -23.00 -7.26 -25.46
CA ILE A 350 -23.24 -8.64 -25.93
C ILE A 350 -22.73 -8.69 -27.37
N PRO A 351 -21.73 -9.53 -27.71
CA PRO A 351 -21.33 -9.72 -29.10
C PRO A 351 -22.50 -10.38 -29.84
N LEU A 352 -22.99 -9.72 -30.90
CA LEU A 352 -23.88 -10.35 -31.86
C LEU A 352 -23.04 -11.37 -32.63
N GLY A 353 -23.23 -12.65 -32.33
CA GLY A 353 -22.68 -13.73 -33.15
C GLY A 353 -23.20 -13.58 -34.57
N SER A 354 -22.29 -13.52 -35.54
CA SER A 354 -22.63 -13.54 -36.97
C SER A 354 -23.27 -14.89 -37.29
N GLY A 355 -24.60 -14.89 -37.35
CA GLY A 355 -25.34 -15.93 -38.04
C GLY A 355 -25.28 -15.66 -39.53
N SER A 356 -24.48 -16.46 -40.25
CA SER A 356 -24.81 -17.07 -41.56
C SER A 356 -23.69 -18.01 -41.97
#